data_AF-A0A7S1CAI5-F1
#
_entry.id   AF-A0A7S1CAI5-F1
#
_cell.length_a   1.000
_cell.length_b   1.000
_cell.length_c   1.000
_cell.angle_alpha   90.00
_cell.angle_beta   90.00
_cell.angle_gamma   90.00
#
_symmetry.space_group_name_H-M   'P 1'
#
loop_
_entity.id
_entity.type
_entity.pdbx_description
1 polymer ?
#
loop_
_entity_poly.entity_id
_entity_poly.type
_entity_poly.pdbx_seq_one_letter_code
_entity_poly.pdbx_strand_id
1 'polypeptide(L)'
;MSNIDADALERAAKSVREIEKSRVAKQVFEMSKREADVKVAEAATKAEEHKAQAAAYLVEQEKTKWEEQRRTIKYNTEQSKAIAEYNAQMAKRQAEEENERARMRNREMVQMQAEADAKREALRRATEEEIQAERRRTDEHRAKLERENMRARALADAEGRIREQRENEDVFARQTKLRGEQDVKRVTEAINTTFKNVGDGFSAFISDGGKVARTVGAVALLAAGVFATREGARVAGRYIERQLGKPTLVRETSRSMGHFALRNRIARALGKQEEASFADVVLAKDLDKRIASLAVATRNTRKHAAPYRHMMFYGPPGTGKTMV
;
A
#
# COMPACT_ATOMS: atom_id res chain seq x y z
N MET A 1 -43.91 -107.66 11.17
CA MET A 1 -44.22 -109.06 10.83
C MET A 1 -45.54 -109.38 11.50
N SER A 2 -46.66 -109.18 10.79
CA SER A 2 -48.00 -109.35 11.36
C SER A 2 -48.57 -110.69 10.92
N ASN A 3 -49.04 -111.44 11.92
CA ASN A 3 -49.78 -112.69 11.82
C ASN A 3 -50.81 -112.64 10.69
N ILE A 4 -50.68 -113.60 9.77
CA ILE A 4 -51.70 -113.87 8.78
C ILE A 4 -52.73 -114.77 9.46
N ASP A 5 -53.93 -114.25 9.71
CA ASP A 5 -55.05 -115.03 10.26
C ASP A 5 -55.47 -116.12 9.26
N ALA A 6 -55.13 -117.37 9.58
CA ALA A 6 -55.43 -118.53 8.74
C ALA A 6 -56.94 -118.71 8.49
N ASP A 7 -57.77 -118.40 9.49
CA ASP A 7 -59.24 -118.44 9.41
C ASP A 7 -59.82 -117.42 8.43
N ALA A 8 -59.19 -116.25 8.30
CA ALA A 8 -59.61 -115.21 7.37
C ALA A 8 -59.28 -115.61 5.92
N LEU A 9 -58.13 -116.26 5.72
CA LEU A 9 -57.74 -116.82 4.42
C LEU A 9 -58.63 -118.00 4.00
N GLU A 10 -59.03 -118.89 4.92
CA GLU A 10 -59.91 -120.01 4.58
C GLU A 10 -61.32 -119.52 4.21
N ARG A 11 -61.83 -118.50 4.90
CA ARG A 11 -63.11 -117.84 4.55
C ARG A 11 -63.04 -117.12 3.21
N ALA A 12 -61.96 -116.39 2.94
CA ALA A 12 -61.74 -115.73 1.66
C ALA A 12 -61.60 -116.75 0.51
N ALA A 13 -60.94 -117.88 0.74
CA ALA A 13 -60.81 -118.94 -0.27
C ALA A 13 -62.15 -119.62 -0.60
N LYS A 14 -63.02 -119.83 0.40
CA LYS A 14 -64.39 -120.32 0.18
C LYS A 14 -65.24 -119.30 -0.60
N SER A 15 -65.19 -118.02 -0.25
CA SER A 15 -65.95 -116.98 -0.96
C SER A 15 -65.49 -116.78 -2.41
N VAL A 16 -64.19 -116.90 -2.70
CA VAL A 16 -63.66 -116.81 -4.07
C VAL A 16 -64.17 -117.98 -4.93
N ARG A 17 -64.23 -119.21 -4.39
CA ARG A 17 -64.76 -120.40 -5.11
C ARG A 17 -66.27 -120.31 -5.39
N GLU A 18 -67.03 -119.65 -4.53
CA GLU A 18 -68.47 -119.41 -4.74
C GLU A 18 -68.73 -118.33 -5.79
N ILE A 19 -67.91 -117.27 -5.80
CA ILE A 19 -67.99 -116.20 -6.80
C ILE A 19 -67.63 -116.71 -8.21
N GLU A 20 -66.66 -117.62 -8.32
CA GLU A 20 -66.22 -118.20 -9.60
C GLU A 20 -67.32 -119.02 -10.33
N LYS A 21 -68.26 -119.61 -9.58
CA LYS A 21 -69.40 -120.37 -10.14
C LYS A 21 -70.59 -119.48 -10.53
N SER A 22 -70.58 -118.20 -10.17
CA SER A 22 -71.67 -117.25 -10.44
C SER A 22 -71.53 -116.60 -11.83
N ARG A 23 -72.66 -116.27 -12.48
CA ARG A 23 -72.69 -115.53 -13.75
C ARG A 23 -72.05 -114.12 -13.67
N VAL A 24 -71.81 -113.59 -12.46
CA VAL A 24 -71.30 -112.22 -12.19
C VAL A 24 -69.78 -112.19 -11.89
N ALA A 25 -69.10 -113.35 -11.88
CA ALA A 25 -67.69 -113.48 -11.53
C ALA A 25 -66.76 -112.47 -12.22
N LYS A 26 -66.99 -112.22 -13.52
CA LYS A 26 -66.18 -111.28 -14.32
C LYS A 26 -66.27 -109.83 -13.84
N GLN A 27 -67.47 -109.37 -13.44
CA GLN A 27 -67.67 -107.98 -12.99
C GLN A 27 -67.06 -107.75 -11.60
N VAL A 28 -67.14 -108.74 -10.70
CA VAL A 28 -66.52 -108.67 -9.37
C VAL A 28 -64.99 -108.63 -9.49
N PHE A 29 -64.41 -109.40 -10.41
CA PHE A 29 -62.97 -109.35 -10.70
C PHE A 29 -62.52 -108.01 -11.30
N GLU A 30 -63.30 -107.42 -12.21
CA GLU A 30 -63.00 -106.09 -12.73
C GLU A 30 -63.10 -105.00 -11.66
N MET A 31 -64.08 -105.08 -10.77
CA MET A 31 -64.22 -104.17 -9.63
C MET A 31 -63.07 -104.31 -8.65
N SER A 32 -62.68 -105.54 -8.29
CA SER A 32 -61.53 -105.75 -7.40
C SER A 32 -60.21 -105.32 -8.04
N LYS A 33 -60.06 -105.48 -9.37
CA LYS A 33 -58.93 -104.94 -10.12
C LYS A 33 -58.91 -103.41 -10.07
N ARG A 34 -60.04 -102.74 -10.31
CA ARG A 34 -60.14 -101.27 -10.20
C ARG A 34 -59.87 -100.76 -8.80
N GLU A 35 -60.38 -101.43 -7.76
CA GLU A 35 -60.08 -101.08 -6.37
C GLU A 35 -58.60 -101.27 -6.04
N ALA A 36 -57.94 -102.31 -6.56
CA ALA A 36 -56.50 -102.51 -6.42
C ALA A 36 -55.70 -101.42 -7.15
N ASP A 37 -56.09 -101.06 -8.37
CA ASP A 37 -55.47 -99.99 -9.16
C ASP A 37 -55.62 -98.63 -8.45
N VAL A 38 -56.79 -98.34 -7.86
CA VAL A 38 -57.02 -97.13 -7.05
C VAL A 38 -56.16 -97.14 -5.79
N LYS A 39 -56.06 -98.27 -5.07
CA LYS A 39 -55.18 -98.39 -3.88
C LYS A 39 -53.70 -98.20 -4.24
N VAL A 40 -53.26 -98.67 -5.40
CA VAL A 40 -51.90 -98.43 -5.90
C VAL A 40 -51.70 -96.95 -6.25
N ALA A 41 -52.68 -96.30 -6.88
CA ALA A 41 -52.64 -94.88 -7.18
C ALA A 41 -52.66 -94.00 -5.91
N GLU A 42 -53.46 -94.36 -4.90
CA GLU A 42 -53.49 -93.71 -3.59
C GLU A 42 -52.18 -93.91 -2.82
N ALA A 43 -51.58 -95.10 -2.87
CA ALA A 43 -50.27 -95.35 -2.27
C ALA A 43 -49.17 -94.55 -2.99
N ALA A 44 -49.24 -94.43 -4.32
CA ALA A 44 -48.31 -93.63 -5.12
C ALA A 44 -48.44 -92.13 -4.81
N THR A 45 -49.65 -91.59 -4.73
CA THR A 45 -49.89 -90.18 -4.37
C THR A 45 -49.40 -89.87 -2.96
N LYS A 46 -49.70 -90.72 -1.96
CA LYS A 46 -49.16 -90.58 -0.61
C LYS A 46 -47.63 -90.67 -0.56
N ALA A 47 -47.03 -91.54 -1.37
CA ALA A 47 -45.58 -91.63 -1.47
C ALA A 47 -44.98 -90.33 -2.05
N GLU A 48 -45.61 -89.74 -3.06
CA GLU A 48 -45.19 -88.45 -3.62
C GLU A 48 -45.43 -87.28 -2.65
N GLU A 49 -46.53 -87.29 -1.89
CA GLU A 49 -46.78 -86.32 -0.80
C GLU A 49 -45.71 -86.41 0.29
N HIS A 50 -45.33 -87.62 0.73
CA HIS A 50 -44.25 -87.80 1.69
C HIS A 50 -42.89 -87.35 1.14
N LYS A 51 -42.62 -87.57 -0.15
CA LYS A 51 -41.41 -87.04 -0.80
C LYS A 51 -41.43 -85.51 -0.85
N ALA A 52 -42.57 -84.91 -1.19
CA ALA A 52 -42.74 -83.45 -1.21
C ALA A 52 -42.59 -82.85 0.19
N GLN A 53 -43.16 -83.48 1.22
CA GLN A 53 -42.99 -83.09 2.63
C GLN A 53 -41.53 -83.22 3.08
N ALA A 54 -40.84 -84.31 2.73
CA ALA A 54 -39.42 -84.49 3.01
C ALA A 54 -38.57 -83.41 2.32
N ALA A 55 -38.87 -83.09 1.06
CA ALA A 55 -38.19 -82.03 0.33
C ALA A 55 -38.43 -80.64 0.94
N ALA A 56 -39.69 -80.32 1.31
CA ALA A 56 -40.03 -79.08 1.99
C ALA A 56 -39.31 -78.96 3.35
N TYR A 57 -39.25 -80.04 4.12
CA TYR A 57 -38.55 -80.10 5.39
C TYR A 57 -37.04 -79.85 5.24
N LEU A 58 -36.40 -80.42 4.21
CA LEU A 58 -34.99 -80.16 3.92
C LEU A 58 -34.74 -78.69 3.57
N VAL A 59 -35.61 -78.09 2.75
CA VAL A 59 -35.53 -76.65 2.41
C VAL A 59 -35.69 -75.78 3.66
N GLU A 60 -36.61 -76.11 4.58
CA GLU A 60 -36.76 -75.40 5.85
C GLU A 60 -35.52 -75.54 6.74
N GLN A 61 -34.95 -76.74 6.85
CA GLN A 61 -33.69 -76.94 7.58
C GLN A 61 -32.53 -76.12 7.00
N GLU A 62 -32.44 -76.02 5.67
CA GLU A 62 -31.43 -75.18 5.04
C GLU A 62 -31.68 -73.70 5.35
N LYS A 63 -32.92 -73.23 5.25
CA LYS A 63 -33.28 -71.85 5.59
C LYS A 63 -32.93 -71.50 7.03
N THR A 64 -33.27 -72.36 8.00
CA THR A 64 -32.94 -72.11 9.41
C THR A 64 -31.44 -72.07 9.63
N LYS A 65 -30.67 -72.99 9.04
CA LYS A 65 -29.19 -72.96 9.07
C LYS A 65 -28.62 -71.67 8.48
N TRP A 66 -29.12 -71.22 7.33
CA TRP A 66 -28.68 -69.97 6.70
C TRP A 66 -29.03 -68.73 7.53
N GLU A 67 -30.20 -68.72 8.17
CA GLU A 67 -30.60 -67.64 9.07
C GLU A 67 -29.70 -67.58 10.31
N GLU A 68 -29.39 -68.72 10.93
CA GLU A 68 -28.47 -68.81 12.07
C GLU A 68 -27.05 -68.38 11.68
N GLN A 69 -26.56 -68.82 10.52
CA GLN A 69 -25.27 -68.37 9.98
C GLN A 69 -25.28 -66.85 9.74
N ARG A 70 -26.34 -66.31 9.15
CA ARG A 70 -26.47 -64.87 8.91
C ARG A 70 -26.51 -64.07 10.21
N ARG A 71 -27.20 -64.58 11.25
CA ARG A 71 -27.21 -63.97 12.58
C ARG A 71 -25.81 -63.99 13.21
N THR A 72 -25.12 -65.11 13.13
CA THR A 72 -23.75 -65.27 13.63
C THR A 72 -22.77 -64.33 12.91
N ILE A 73 -22.85 -64.24 11.58
CA ILE A 73 -22.01 -63.32 10.78
C ILE A 73 -22.30 -61.88 11.18
N LYS A 74 -23.57 -61.48 11.28
CA LYS A 74 -23.94 -60.12 11.73
C LYS A 74 -23.35 -59.81 13.10
N TYR A 75 -23.58 -60.68 14.08
CA TYR A 75 -23.05 -60.52 15.43
C TYR A 75 -21.52 -60.38 15.44
N ASN A 76 -20.82 -61.28 14.73
CA ASN A 76 -19.35 -61.22 14.62
C ASN A 76 -18.87 -59.94 13.95
N THR A 77 -19.57 -59.46 12.91
CA THR A 77 -19.21 -58.20 12.25
C THR A 77 -19.45 -56.99 13.15
N GLU A 78 -20.52 -56.97 13.95
CA GLU A 78 -20.79 -55.90 14.91
C GLU A 78 -19.74 -55.88 16.02
N GLN A 79 -19.40 -57.05 16.58
CA GLN A 79 -18.33 -57.18 17.57
C GLN A 79 -16.97 -56.74 17.00
N SER A 80 -16.64 -57.20 15.79
CA SER A 80 -15.39 -56.81 15.12
C SER A 80 -15.32 -55.30 14.86
N LYS A 81 -16.43 -54.67 14.45
CA LYS A 81 -16.52 -53.22 14.29
C LYS A 81 -16.33 -52.49 15.62
N ALA A 82 -17.00 -52.93 16.69
CA ALA A 82 -16.86 -52.32 18.01
C ALA A 82 -15.41 -52.39 18.53
N ILE A 83 -14.75 -53.53 18.35
CA ILE A 83 -13.32 -53.69 18.70
C ILE A 83 -12.44 -52.78 17.84
N ALA A 84 -12.69 -52.70 16.53
CA ALA A 84 -11.91 -51.86 15.63
C ALA A 84 -12.07 -50.37 15.96
N GLU A 85 -13.29 -49.92 16.26
CA GLU A 85 -13.57 -48.55 16.69
C GLU A 85 -12.91 -48.23 18.04
N TYR A 86 -12.98 -49.14 19.00
CA TYR A 86 -12.31 -48.99 20.30
C TYR A 86 -10.79 -48.88 20.11
N ASN A 87 -10.18 -49.77 19.32
CA ASN A 87 -8.76 -49.73 19.02
C ASN A 87 -8.36 -48.43 18.31
N ALA A 88 -9.18 -47.95 17.37
CA ALA A 88 -8.94 -46.68 16.69
C ALA A 88 -9.03 -45.48 17.66
N GLN A 89 -9.98 -45.49 18.58
CA GLN A 89 -10.09 -44.46 19.62
C GLN A 89 -8.88 -44.48 20.57
N MET A 90 -8.46 -45.67 21.00
CA MET A 90 -7.28 -45.82 21.85
C MET A 90 -6.00 -45.39 21.14
N ALA A 91 -5.83 -45.74 19.86
CA ALA A 91 -4.70 -45.29 19.05
C ALA A 91 -4.67 -43.76 18.90
N LYS A 92 -5.84 -43.12 18.70
CA LYS A 92 -5.93 -41.65 18.68
C LYS A 92 -5.51 -41.03 20.01
N ARG A 93 -6.01 -41.55 21.13
CA ARG A 93 -5.63 -41.06 22.47
C ARG A 93 -4.13 -41.21 22.74
N GLN A 94 -3.54 -42.35 22.38
CA GLN A 94 -2.09 -42.57 22.51
C GLN A 94 -1.30 -41.59 21.65
N ALA A 95 -1.71 -41.36 20.41
CA ALA A 95 -1.05 -40.40 19.52
C ALA A 95 -1.18 -38.95 20.02
N GLU A 96 -2.34 -38.59 20.58
CA GLU A 96 -2.56 -37.27 21.21
C GLU A 96 -1.65 -37.09 22.44
N GLU A 97 -1.62 -38.06 23.35
CA GLU A 97 -0.74 -38.03 24.52
C GLU A 97 0.75 -37.98 24.13
N GLU A 98 1.16 -38.74 23.11
CA GLU A 98 2.54 -38.70 22.63
C GLU A 98 2.89 -37.34 22.04
N ASN A 99 1.99 -36.75 21.25
CA ASN A 99 2.15 -35.41 20.70
C ASN A 99 2.22 -34.34 21.79
N GLU A 100 1.38 -34.44 22.83
CA GLU A 100 1.42 -33.54 23.98
C GLU A 100 2.73 -33.67 24.75
N ARG A 101 3.17 -34.91 25.04
CA ARG A 101 4.47 -35.15 25.69
C ARG A 101 5.63 -34.63 24.84
N ALA A 102 5.58 -34.79 23.52
CA ALA A 102 6.59 -34.24 22.61
C ALA A 102 6.59 -32.71 22.63
N ARG A 103 5.42 -32.06 22.63
CA ARG A 103 5.30 -30.60 22.76
C ARG A 103 5.85 -30.11 24.10
N MET A 104 5.58 -30.81 25.20
CA MET A 104 6.10 -30.47 26.52
C MET A 104 7.63 -30.58 26.56
N ARG A 105 8.21 -31.69 26.10
CA ARG A 105 9.68 -31.86 25.99
C ARG A 105 10.33 -30.78 25.12
N ASN A 106 9.70 -30.45 23.99
CA ASN A 106 10.21 -29.39 23.11
C ASN A 106 10.13 -28.01 23.77
N ARG A 107 9.04 -27.70 24.48
CA ARG A 107 8.92 -26.46 25.25
C ARG A 107 9.97 -26.37 26.35
N GLU A 108 10.15 -27.43 27.13
CA GLU A 108 11.17 -27.49 28.18
C GLU A 108 12.58 -27.34 27.59
N MET A 109 12.88 -28.01 26.47
CA MET A 109 14.16 -27.87 25.80
C MET A 109 14.41 -26.42 25.33
N VAL A 110 13.42 -25.78 24.71
CA VAL A 110 13.52 -24.39 24.26
C VAL A 110 13.66 -23.44 25.46
N GLN A 111 12.94 -23.69 26.56
CA GLN A 111 13.08 -22.90 27.79
C GLN A 111 14.48 -23.04 28.39
N MET A 112 15.02 -24.26 28.50
CA MET A 112 16.38 -24.49 29.00
C MET A 112 17.43 -23.83 28.10
N GLN A 113 17.25 -23.88 26.77
CA GLN A 113 18.12 -23.19 25.82
C GLN A 113 18.05 -21.66 26.01
N ALA A 114 16.84 -21.11 26.09
CA ALA A 114 16.65 -19.68 26.32
C ALA A 114 17.26 -19.21 27.65
N GLU A 115 17.11 -19.99 28.73
CA GLU A 115 17.75 -19.69 30.02
C GLU A 115 19.27 -19.79 29.96
N ALA A 116 19.82 -20.79 29.25
CA ALA A 116 21.26 -20.94 29.06
C ALA A 116 21.84 -19.77 28.26
N ASP A 117 21.15 -19.34 27.20
CA ASP A 117 21.56 -18.20 26.38
C ASP A 117 21.41 -16.88 27.14
N ALA A 118 20.33 -16.70 27.91
CA ALA A 118 20.18 -15.55 28.80
C ALA A 118 21.31 -15.48 29.85
N LYS A 119 21.71 -16.61 30.44
CA LYS A 119 22.85 -16.67 31.37
C LYS A 119 24.18 -16.34 30.65
N ARG A 120 24.37 -16.83 29.43
CA ARG A 120 25.56 -16.51 28.61
C ARG A 120 25.62 -15.03 28.24
N GLU A 121 24.49 -14.43 27.86
CA GLU A 121 24.42 -13.00 27.60
C GLU A 121 24.66 -12.17 28.86
N ALA A 122 24.09 -12.56 29.99
CA ALA A 122 24.32 -11.87 31.27
C ALA A 122 25.80 -11.92 31.66
N LEU A 123 26.45 -13.08 31.51
CA LEU A 123 27.89 -13.21 31.74
C LEU A 123 28.70 -12.34 30.77
N ARG A 124 28.37 -12.32 29.47
CA ARG A 124 29.04 -11.44 28.49
C ARG A 124 28.91 -9.97 28.86
N ARG A 125 27.71 -9.51 29.21
CA ARG A 125 27.47 -8.13 29.64
C ARG A 125 28.26 -7.79 30.90
N ALA A 126 28.25 -8.67 31.91
CA ALA A 126 29.05 -8.48 33.12
C ALA A 126 30.56 -8.40 32.80
N THR A 127 31.09 -9.29 31.95
CA THR A 127 32.51 -9.23 31.55
C THR A 127 32.84 -7.98 30.72
N GLU A 128 31.95 -7.53 29.85
CA GLU A 128 32.14 -6.29 29.08
C GLU A 128 32.13 -5.07 30.00
N GLU A 129 31.23 -5.03 30.98
CA GLU A 129 31.18 -3.97 32.00
C GLU A 129 32.45 -3.95 32.85
N GLU A 130 32.96 -5.12 33.27
CA GLU A 130 34.22 -5.23 34.00
C GLU A 130 35.41 -4.74 33.17
N ILE A 131 35.52 -5.14 31.90
CA ILE A 131 36.58 -4.70 30.99
C ILE A 131 36.49 -3.18 30.77
N GLN A 132 35.29 -2.64 30.59
CA GLN A 132 35.11 -1.19 30.43
C GLN A 132 35.46 -0.42 31.70
N ALA A 133 35.11 -0.95 32.88
CA ALA A 133 35.47 -0.35 34.15
C ALA A 133 36.99 -0.37 34.36
N GLU A 134 37.67 -1.46 34.02
CA GLU A 134 39.13 -1.55 34.05
C GLU A 134 39.77 -0.54 33.08
N ARG A 135 39.26 -0.44 31.83
CA ARG A 135 39.74 0.56 30.86
C ARG A 135 39.61 1.98 31.39
N ARG A 136 38.45 2.34 31.95
CA ARG A 136 38.23 3.66 32.58
C ARG A 136 39.24 3.91 33.70
N ARG A 137 39.49 2.92 34.57
CA ARG A 137 40.50 3.03 35.62
C ARG A 137 41.91 3.21 35.05
N THR A 138 42.28 2.49 33.99
CA THR A 138 43.59 2.63 33.34
C THR A 138 43.74 4.00 32.67
N ASP A 139 42.69 4.51 32.02
CA ASP A 139 42.71 5.81 31.37
C ASP A 139 42.77 6.95 32.39
N GLU A 140 42.01 6.86 33.49
CA GLU A 140 42.11 7.79 34.61
C GLU A 140 43.51 7.79 35.23
N HIS A 141 44.12 6.61 35.39
CA HIS A 141 45.47 6.50 35.92
C HIS A 141 46.51 7.12 34.97
N ARG A 142 46.41 6.84 33.65
CA ARG A 142 47.26 7.46 32.63
C ARG A 142 47.10 8.98 32.60
N ALA A 143 45.87 9.49 32.63
CA ALA A 143 45.61 10.92 32.64
C ALA A 143 46.16 11.62 33.89
N LYS A 144 46.13 10.95 35.05
CA LYS A 144 46.79 11.45 36.27
C LYS A 144 48.30 11.53 36.10
N LEU A 145 48.93 10.46 35.63
CA LEU A 145 50.38 10.43 35.37
C LEU A 145 50.81 11.47 34.32
N GLU A 146 50.03 11.65 33.26
CA GLU A 146 50.28 12.67 32.23
C GLU A 146 50.16 14.09 32.79
N ARG A 147 49.16 14.35 33.65
CA ARG A 147 49.02 15.65 34.34
C ARG A 147 50.21 15.92 35.26
N GLU A 148 50.66 14.92 36.01
CA GLU A 148 51.84 15.03 36.86
C GLU A 148 53.12 15.26 36.04
N ASN A 149 53.31 14.52 34.96
CA ASN A 149 54.43 14.68 34.04
C ASN A 149 54.43 16.04 33.33
N MET A 150 53.26 16.53 32.88
CA MET A 150 53.14 17.86 32.27
C MET A 150 53.44 18.96 33.27
N ARG A 151 52.97 18.83 34.52
CA ARG A 151 53.30 19.78 35.59
C ARG A 151 54.80 19.79 35.87
N ALA A 152 55.41 18.61 36.00
CA ALA A 152 56.85 18.50 36.22
C ALA A 152 57.66 19.09 35.06
N ARG A 153 57.29 18.80 33.80
CA ARG A 153 57.92 19.38 32.62
C ARG A 153 57.73 20.89 32.52
N ALA A 154 56.53 21.40 32.75
CA ALA A 154 56.26 22.83 32.70
C ALA A 154 57.04 23.60 33.77
N LEU A 155 57.18 23.03 34.97
CA LEU A 155 58.03 23.59 36.02
C LEU A 155 59.51 23.57 35.61
N ALA A 156 60.01 22.45 35.11
CA ALA A 156 61.40 22.33 34.65
C ALA A 156 61.72 23.28 33.48
N ASP A 157 60.82 23.41 32.51
CA ASP A 157 60.96 24.33 31.38
C ASP A 157 60.88 25.80 31.82
N ALA A 158 59.99 26.12 32.77
CA ALA A 158 59.89 27.47 33.32
C ALA A 158 61.16 27.84 34.09
N GLU A 159 61.68 26.94 34.93
CA GLU A 159 62.95 27.12 35.63
C GLU A 159 64.12 27.24 34.65
N GLY A 160 64.14 26.42 33.59
CA GLY A 160 65.11 26.48 32.51
C GLY A 160 65.11 27.82 31.80
N ARG A 161 63.94 28.33 31.41
CA ARG A 161 63.80 29.65 30.76
C ARG A 161 64.17 30.79 31.69
N ILE A 162 63.80 30.74 32.97
CA ILE A 162 64.19 31.75 33.96
C ILE A 162 65.72 31.78 34.08
N ARG A 163 66.37 30.62 34.10
CA ARG A 163 67.82 30.52 34.16
C ARG A 163 68.49 31.02 32.89
N GLU A 164 68.00 30.63 31.72
CA GLU A 164 68.49 31.12 30.42
C GLU A 164 68.35 32.65 30.29
N GLN A 165 67.24 33.23 30.75
CA GLN A 165 67.03 34.68 30.71
C GLN A 165 67.98 35.42 31.65
N ARG A 166 68.28 34.87 32.84
CA ARG A 166 69.26 35.44 33.76
C ARG A 166 70.69 35.39 33.21
N GLU A 167 71.04 34.30 32.53
CA GLU A 167 72.39 34.13 31.96
C GLU A 167 72.58 34.96 30.66
N ASN A 168 71.50 35.24 29.92
CA ASN A 168 71.56 35.95 28.62
C ASN A 168 71.10 37.42 28.65
N GLU A 169 70.92 38.02 29.82
CA GLU A 169 70.40 39.39 29.99
C GLU A 169 71.18 40.42 29.16
N ASP A 170 72.52 40.34 29.20
CA ASP A 170 73.41 41.26 28.48
C ASP A 170 73.35 41.13 26.95
N VAL A 171 73.05 39.94 26.44
CA VAL A 171 72.93 39.69 25.00
C VAL A 171 71.57 40.15 24.51
N PHE A 172 70.52 39.87 25.28
CA PHE A 172 69.14 40.26 24.94
C PHE A 172 68.95 41.78 24.99
N ALA A 173 69.53 42.47 25.98
CA ALA A 173 69.49 43.92 26.08
C ALA A 173 70.16 44.59 24.86
N ARG A 174 71.33 44.08 24.44
CA ARG A 174 72.03 44.55 23.23
C ARG A 174 71.22 44.30 21.96
N GLN A 175 70.64 43.12 21.80
CA GLN A 175 69.84 42.77 20.63
C GLN A 175 68.55 43.60 20.56
N THR A 176 67.89 43.85 21.68
CA THR A 176 66.65 44.64 21.75
C THR A 176 66.92 46.10 21.39
N LYS A 177 68.02 46.67 21.86
CA LYS A 177 68.44 48.03 21.50
C LYS A 177 68.72 48.15 20.00
N LEU A 178 69.48 47.21 19.44
CA LEU A 178 69.78 47.17 18.00
C LEU A 178 68.51 47.01 17.15
N ARG A 179 67.56 46.16 17.57
CA ARG A 179 66.28 46.00 16.87
C ARG A 179 65.43 47.27 16.95
N GLY A 180 65.32 47.89 18.12
CA GLY A 180 64.58 49.15 18.27
C GLY A 180 65.11 50.27 17.38
N GLU A 181 66.43 50.39 17.25
CA GLU A 181 67.07 51.36 16.35
C GLU A 181 66.78 51.05 14.86
N GLN A 182 66.72 49.77 14.48
CA GLN A 182 66.37 49.35 13.12
C GLN A 182 64.89 49.58 12.81
N ASP A 183 63.99 49.32 13.76
CA ASP A 183 62.55 49.50 13.59
C ASP A 183 62.18 50.97 13.38
N VAL A 184 62.79 51.89 14.16
CA VAL A 184 62.58 53.33 13.97
C VAL A 184 63.02 53.78 12.57
N LYS A 185 64.17 53.31 12.10
CA LYS A 185 64.66 53.60 10.74
C LYS A 185 63.71 53.06 9.67
N ARG A 186 63.30 51.80 9.80
CA ARG A 186 62.39 51.11 8.88
C ARG A 186 61.03 51.80 8.80
N VAL A 187 60.47 52.19 9.94
CA VAL A 187 59.18 52.89 10.00
C VAL A 187 59.29 54.27 9.35
N THR A 188 60.36 55.01 9.64
CA THR A 188 60.57 56.34 9.05
C THR A 188 60.75 56.28 7.53
N GLU A 189 61.49 55.29 7.04
CA GLU A 189 61.70 55.06 5.61
C GLU A 189 60.40 54.61 4.91
N ALA A 190 59.64 53.70 5.52
CA ALA A 190 58.34 53.26 5.02
C ALA A 190 57.33 54.42 4.97
N ILE A 191 57.30 55.28 5.99
CA ILE A 191 56.46 56.48 6.03
C ILE A 191 56.83 57.43 4.89
N ASN A 192 58.12 57.78 4.77
CA ASN A 192 58.57 58.73 3.75
C ASN A 192 58.35 58.23 2.32
N THR A 193 58.59 56.94 2.06
CA THR A 193 58.33 56.32 0.75
C THR A 193 56.84 56.25 0.44
N THR A 194 56.01 55.88 1.42
CA THR A 194 54.55 55.86 1.25
C THR A 194 53.98 57.25 0.98
N PHE A 195 54.39 58.27 1.74
CA PHE A 195 53.92 59.65 1.55
C PHE A 195 54.36 60.24 0.21
N LYS A 196 55.60 59.98 -0.23
CA LYS A 196 56.07 60.42 -1.56
C LYS A 196 55.28 59.77 -2.69
N ASN A 197 55.12 58.45 -2.65
CA ASN A 197 54.41 57.72 -3.70
C ASN A 197 52.92 58.12 -3.78
N VAL A 198 52.28 58.36 -2.63
CA VAL A 198 50.88 58.83 -2.57
C VAL A 198 50.76 60.28 -3.02
N GLY A 199 51.68 61.16 -2.62
CA GLY A 199 51.70 62.57 -3.02
C GLY A 199 51.90 62.75 -4.52
N ASP A 200 52.86 62.04 -5.10
CA ASP A 200 53.15 62.07 -6.54
C ASP A 200 51.97 61.50 -7.35
N GLY A 201 51.36 60.40 -6.88
CA GLY A 201 50.19 59.79 -7.50
C GLY A 201 48.93 60.68 -7.45
N PHE A 202 48.71 61.37 -6.32
CA PHE A 202 47.57 62.27 -6.13
C PHE A 202 47.74 63.56 -6.95
N SER A 203 48.94 64.14 -6.97
CA SER A 203 49.26 65.32 -7.79
C SER A 203 49.10 65.03 -9.29
N ALA A 204 49.61 63.88 -9.76
CA ALA A 204 49.45 63.43 -11.15
C ALA A 204 48.01 63.08 -11.53
N PHE A 205 47.16 62.72 -10.55
CA PHE A 205 45.75 62.44 -10.77
C PHE A 205 44.93 63.73 -10.89
N ILE A 206 45.19 64.73 -10.04
CA ILE A 206 44.47 66.02 -10.07
C ILE A 206 44.87 66.87 -11.27
N SER A 207 46.14 66.82 -11.69
CA SER A 207 46.62 67.60 -12.84
C SER A 207 46.04 67.15 -14.19
N ASP A 208 45.56 65.90 -14.29
CA ASP A 208 44.92 65.36 -15.47
C ASP A 208 43.39 65.43 -15.33
N GLY A 209 42.81 66.54 -15.79
CA GLY A 209 41.36 66.77 -15.75
C GLY A 209 40.53 65.68 -16.44
N GLY A 210 41.11 64.95 -17.41
CA GLY A 210 40.44 63.83 -18.06
C GLY A 210 40.26 62.62 -17.14
N LYS A 211 41.25 62.32 -16.29
CA LYS A 211 41.16 61.25 -15.28
C LYS A 211 40.18 61.60 -14.16
N VAL A 212 40.20 62.86 -13.71
CA VAL A 212 39.23 63.35 -12.71
C VAL A 212 37.80 63.27 -13.24
N ALA A 213 37.56 63.74 -14.47
CA ALA A 213 36.21 63.69 -15.06
C ALA A 213 35.68 62.26 -15.21
N ARG A 214 36.52 61.31 -15.65
CA ARG A 214 36.12 59.90 -15.81
C ARG A 214 35.82 59.22 -14.48
N THR A 215 36.61 59.49 -13.45
CA THR A 215 36.39 58.90 -12.11
C THR A 215 35.15 59.49 -11.45
N VAL A 216 34.95 60.81 -11.50
CA VAL A 216 33.71 61.45 -11.04
C VAL A 216 32.51 60.91 -11.80
N GLY A 217 32.62 60.77 -13.13
CA GLY A 217 31.59 60.14 -13.96
C GLY A 217 31.29 58.69 -13.58
N ALA A 218 32.32 57.89 -13.30
CA ALA A 218 32.18 56.50 -12.88
C ALA A 218 31.52 56.38 -11.49
N VAL A 219 31.89 57.23 -10.54
CA VAL A 219 31.25 57.29 -9.21
C VAL A 219 29.79 57.73 -9.34
N ALA A 220 29.51 58.73 -10.16
CA ALA A 220 28.14 59.19 -10.42
C ALA A 220 27.29 58.09 -11.09
N LEU A 221 27.83 57.37 -12.07
CA LEU A 221 27.17 56.25 -12.73
C LEU A 221 26.91 55.09 -11.76
N LEU A 222 27.85 54.77 -10.87
CA LEU A 222 27.65 53.76 -9.83
C LEU A 222 26.54 54.17 -8.85
N ALA A 223 26.57 55.42 -8.38
CA ALA A 223 25.52 55.94 -7.50
C ALA A 223 24.15 55.92 -8.18
N ALA A 224 24.07 56.36 -9.44
CA ALA A 224 22.85 56.29 -10.24
C ALA A 224 22.37 54.84 -10.44
N GLY A 225 23.29 53.89 -10.70
CA GLY A 225 22.98 52.47 -10.84
C GLY A 225 22.40 51.85 -9.56
N VAL A 226 23.00 52.14 -8.40
CA VAL A 226 22.49 51.66 -7.09
C VAL A 226 21.11 52.25 -6.80
N PHE A 227 20.89 53.54 -7.09
CA PHE A 227 19.60 54.17 -6.85
C PHE A 227 18.51 53.68 -7.81
N ALA A 228 18.84 53.52 -9.09
CA ALA A 228 17.93 53.02 -10.11
C ALA A 228 17.51 51.57 -9.84
N THR A 229 18.42 50.71 -9.41
CA THR A 229 18.11 49.32 -9.06
C THR A 229 17.23 49.22 -7.83
N ARG A 230 17.52 50.00 -6.77
CA ARG A 230 16.69 50.05 -5.56
C ARG A 230 15.25 50.46 -5.85
N GLU A 231 15.05 51.55 -6.60
CA GLU A 231 13.70 52.05 -6.86
C GLU A 231 12.99 51.27 -7.98
N GLY A 232 13.75 50.75 -8.95
CA GLY A 232 13.25 49.83 -9.96
C GLY A 232 12.67 48.54 -9.35
N ALA A 233 13.41 47.91 -8.42
CA ALA A 233 12.94 46.71 -7.72
C ALA A 233 11.67 46.99 -6.91
N ARG A 234 11.59 48.16 -6.26
CA ARG A 234 10.42 48.57 -5.46
C ARG A 234 9.17 48.77 -6.31
N VAL A 235 9.30 49.38 -7.48
CA VAL A 235 8.18 49.59 -8.42
C VAL A 235 7.76 48.28 -9.06
N ALA A 236 8.72 47.45 -9.51
CA ALA A 236 8.45 46.15 -10.10
C ALA A 236 7.73 45.21 -9.10
N GLY A 237 8.16 45.20 -7.83
CA GLY A 237 7.50 44.44 -6.78
C GLY A 237 6.03 44.83 -6.60
N ARG A 238 5.74 46.14 -6.51
CA ARG A 238 4.34 46.64 -6.42
C ARG A 238 3.52 46.31 -7.66
N TYR A 239 4.14 46.30 -8.85
CA TYR A 239 3.45 45.95 -10.09
C TYR A 239 3.03 44.47 -10.11
N ILE A 240 3.95 43.57 -9.73
CA ILE A 240 3.69 42.14 -9.63
C ILE A 240 2.63 41.85 -8.54
N GLU A 241 2.75 42.49 -7.38
CA GLU A 241 1.78 42.37 -6.28
C GLU A 241 0.37 42.81 -6.73
N ARG A 242 0.25 43.89 -7.51
CA ARG A 242 -1.03 44.35 -8.04
C ARG A 242 -1.64 43.40 -9.08
N GLN A 243 -0.80 42.65 -9.79
CA GLN A 243 -1.22 41.69 -10.80
C GLN A 243 -1.65 40.34 -10.19
N LEU A 244 -0.99 39.91 -9.12
CA LEU A 244 -1.29 38.66 -8.42
C LEU A 244 -2.34 38.81 -7.30
N GLY A 245 -2.45 39.99 -6.68
CA GLY A 245 -3.27 40.23 -5.49
C GLY A 245 -4.75 40.56 -5.73
N LYS A 246 -5.29 40.36 -6.95
CA LYS A 246 -6.71 40.61 -7.23
C LYS A 246 -7.48 39.31 -7.49
N PRO A 247 -8.40 38.90 -6.59
CA PRO A 247 -9.34 37.84 -6.90
C PRO A 247 -10.31 38.31 -8.00
N THR A 248 -10.54 37.43 -8.97
CA THR A 248 -11.30 37.70 -10.19
C THR A 248 -12.80 37.75 -9.91
N LEU A 249 -13.34 38.95 -9.64
CA LEU A 249 -14.79 39.16 -9.70
C LEU A 249 -15.26 39.42 -11.14
N VAL A 250 -16.15 38.51 -11.52
CA VAL A 250 -16.94 38.33 -12.74
C VAL A 250 -17.54 39.62 -13.32
N ARG A 251 -17.24 39.79 -14.61
CA ARG A 251 -18.06 40.32 -15.73
C ARG A 251 -18.66 41.72 -15.66
N GLU A 252 -18.08 42.57 -16.51
CA GLU A 252 -18.68 43.17 -17.71
C GLU A 252 -18.23 44.62 -17.86
N THR A 253 -17.08 44.78 -18.49
CA THR A 253 -16.89 45.90 -19.41
C THR A 253 -15.93 45.42 -20.48
N SER A 254 -16.34 45.60 -21.74
CA SER A 254 -15.44 45.73 -22.89
C SER A 254 -14.43 46.85 -22.57
N ARG A 255 -13.38 46.48 -21.85
CA ARG A 255 -12.18 47.27 -21.69
C ARG A 255 -11.18 46.54 -22.57
N SER A 256 -10.85 47.11 -23.72
CA SER A 256 -9.59 46.84 -24.39
C SER A 256 -8.46 47.35 -23.48
N MET A 257 -8.25 46.70 -22.34
CA MET A 257 -7.24 47.05 -21.36
C MET A 257 -6.00 46.25 -21.72
N GLY A 258 -5.18 46.83 -22.59
CA GLY A 258 -3.96 46.24 -23.10
C GLY A 258 -3.41 47.05 -24.28
N HIS A 259 -2.29 46.59 -24.84
CA HIS A 259 -1.55 47.24 -25.94
C HIS A 259 -2.43 47.62 -27.15
N PHE A 260 -3.58 46.97 -27.32
CA PHE A 260 -4.59 47.27 -28.35
C PHE A 260 -5.24 48.68 -28.20
N ALA A 261 -5.45 49.18 -26.97
CA ALA A 261 -5.97 50.54 -26.76
C ALA A 261 -4.92 51.63 -27.03
N LEU A 262 -3.64 51.32 -26.80
CA LEU A 262 -2.54 52.21 -27.15
C LEU A 262 -2.39 52.28 -28.68
N ARG A 263 -2.44 51.13 -29.37
CA ARG A 263 -2.43 51.05 -30.84
C ARG A 263 -3.60 51.81 -31.47
N ASN A 264 -4.81 51.67 -30.94
CA ASN A 264 -6.00 52.38 -31.45
C ASN A 264 -6.01 53.87 -31.10
N ARG A 265 -5.23 54.33 -30.11
CA ARG A 265 -5.01 55.77 -29.86
C ARG A 265 -3.99 56.35 -30.84
N ILE A 266 -2.92 55.62 -31.14
CA ILE A 266 -1.91 56.03 -32.13
C ILE A 266 -2.52 56.07 -33.53
N ALA A 267 -3.34 55.07 -33.91
CA ALA A 267 -4.02 55.04 -35.20
C ALA A 267 -5.03 56.21 -35.39
N ARG A 268 -5.68 56.66 -34.30
CA ARG A 268 -6.56 57.84 -34.31
C ARG A 268 -5.79 59.16 -34.33
N ALA A 269 -4.63 59.23 -33.68
CA ALA A 269 -3.73 60.39 -33.76
C ALA A 269 -3.12 60.56 -35.17
N LEU A 270 -3.03 59.47 -35.94
CA LEU A 270 -2.59 59.44 -37.33
C LEU A 270 -3.70 59.71 -38.36
N GLY A 271 -4.85 60.28 -37.93
CA GLY A 271 -5.84 60.85 -38.84
C GLY A 271 -6.79 59.86 -39.51
N LYS A 272 -6.83 58.59 -39.08
CA LYS A 272 -7.82 57.63 -39.59
C LYS A 272 -9.20 57.93 -38.97
N GLN A 273 -10.01 58.73 -39.67
CA GLN A 273 -11.44 58.89 -39.35
C GLN A 273 -12.17 57.63 -39.79
N GLU A 274 -12.67 56.85 -38.84
CA GLU A 274 -13.76 55.90 -39.10
C GLU A 274 -15.02 56.73 -39.31
N GLU A 275 -15.38 57.00 -40.56
CA GLU A 275 -16.75 57.34 -40.88
C GLU A 275 -17.60 56.09 -40.63
N ALA A 276 -18.31 56.09 -39.51
CA ALA A 276 -19.37 55.13 -39.25
C ALA A 276 -20.55 55.47 -40.16
N SER A 277 -20.38 55.21 -41.46
CA SER A 277 -21.47 55.25 -42.42
C SER A 277 -22.27 53.96 -42.26
N PHE A 278 -23.59 54.09 -42.16
CA PHE A 278 -24.55 52.97 -42.19
C PHE A 278 -24.62 52.36 -43.60
N ALA A 279 -23.46 52.04 -44.20
CA ALA A 279 -23.32 51.65 -45.59
C ALA A 279 -24.03 50.33 -45.92
N ASP A 280 -24.23 49.49 -44.90
CA ASP A 280 -24.90 48.19 -45.02
C ASP A 280 -26.43 48.28 -44.80
N VAL A 281 -26.95 49.46 -44.43
CA VAL A 281 -28.39 49.67 -44.18
C VAL A 281 -28.95 50.66 -45.21
N VAL A 282 -29.77 50.15 -46.13
CA VAL A 282 -30.42 51.00 -47.14
C VAL A 282 -31.61 51.73 -46.51
N LEU A 283 -31.45 53.03 -46.26
CA LEU A 283 -32.45 53.89 -45.65
C LEU A 283 -33.05 54.86 -46.68
N ALA A 284 -34.32 55.22 -46.49
CA ALA A 284 -34.90 56.34 -47.22
C ALA A 284 -34.17 57.63 -46.84
N LYS A 285 -33.92 58.53 -47.80
CA LYS A 285 -33.06 59.72 -47.63
C LYS A 285 -33.45 60.61 -46.44
N ASP A 286 -34.73 60.70 -46.13
CA ASP A 286 -35.21 61.50 -45.00
C ASP A 286 -35.00 60.82 -43.64
N LEU A 287 -35.03 59.49 -43.60
CA LEU A 287 -34.78 58.71 -42.39
C LEU A 287 -33.27 58.66 -42.09
N ASP A 288 -32.44 58.54 -43.12
CA ASP A 288 -30.99 58.57 -43.01
C ASP A 288 -30.49 59.88 -42.37
N LYS A 289 -31.00 61.04 -42.84
CA LYS A 289 -30.69 62.34 -42.23
C LYS A 289 -31.06 62.42 -40.75
N ARG A 290 -32.20 61.83 -40.36
CA ARG A 290 -32.65 61.81 -38.96
C ARG A 290 -31.74 60.93 -38.11
N ILE A 291 -31.40 59.74 -38.58
CA ILE A 291 -30.52 58.80 -37.87
C ILE A 291 -29.11 59.40 -37.75
N ALA A 292 -28.58 60.01 -38.80
CA ALA A 292 -27.30 60.71 -38.76
C ALA A 292 -27.29 61.83 -37.71
N SER A 293 -28.35 62.65 -37.66
CA SER A 293 -28.48 63.70 -36.64
C SER A 293 -28.53 63.14 -35.21
N LEU A 294 -29.18 61.98 -35.04
CA LEU A 294 -29.28 61.28 -33.76
C LEU A 294 -27.97 60.64 -33.32
N ALA A 295 -27.20 60.08 -34.25
CA ALA A 295 -25.87 59.57 -33.97
C ALA A 295 -24.94 60.69 -33.50
N VAL A 296 -24.98 61.85 -34.17
CA VAL A 296 -24.22 63.04 -33.76
C VAL A 296 -24.66 63.54 -32.38
N ALA A 297 -25.97 63.63 -32.15
CA ALA A 297 -26.51 64.03 -30.85
C ALA A 297 -26.02 63.08 -29.75
N THR A 298 -26.19 61.77 -29.92
CA THR A 298 -25.77 60.73 -28.96
C THR A 298 -24.27 60.77 -28.69
N ARG A 299 -23.46 60.98 -29.73
CA ARG A 299 -22.01 61.13 -29.58
C ARG A 299 -21.65 62.36 -28.73
N ASN A 300 -22.33 63.47 -28.96
CA ASN A 300 -22.14 64.68 -28.16
C ASN A 300 -22.65 64.50 -26.73
N THR A 301 -23.80 63.85 -26.53
CA THR A 301 -24.32 63.49 -25.20
C THR A 301 -23.29 62.68 -24.41
N ARG A 302 -22.66 61.69 -25.06
CA ARG A 302 -21.56 60.90 -24.48
C ARG A 302 -20.36 61.76 -24.12
N LYS A 303 -19.93 62.64 -25.05
CA LYS A 303 -18.76 63.50 -24.87
C LYS A 303 -18.95 64.48 -23.71
N HIS A 304 -20.15 65.01 -23.55
CA HIS A 304 -20.51 65.97 -22.51
C HIS A 304 -21.13 65.34 -21.26
N ALA A 305 -21.17 64.00 -21.20
CA ALA A 305 -21.75 63.23 -20.10
C ALA A 305 -23.19 63.64 -19.72
N ALA A 306 -23.98 64.07 -20.72
CA ALA A 306 -25.38 64.39 -20.50
C ALA A 306 -26.23 63.09 -20.44
N PRO A 307 -27.44 63.13 -19.85
CA PRO A 307 -28.34 61.97 -19.84
C PRO A 307 -28.79 61.60 -21.26
N TYR A 308 -28.83 60.30 -21.58
CA TYR A 308 -29.38 59.83 -22.85
C TYR A 308 -30.91 59.90 -22.84
N ARG A 309 -31.47 60.21 -24.00
CA ARG A 309 -32.92 60.16 -24.22
C ARG A 309 -33.30 58.78 -24.76
N HIS A 310 -34.43 58.26 -24.32
CA HIS A 310 -34.98 57.01 -24.82
C HIS A 310 -35.46 57.18 -26.25
N MET A 311 -35.24 56.15 -27.07
CA MET A 311 -35.57 56.15 -28.49
C MET A 311 -36.34 54.87 -28.81
N MET A 312 -37.46 55.02 -29.51
CA MET A 312 -38.29 53.89 -29.92
C MET A 312 -38.34 53.81 -31.44
N PHE A 313 -37.84 52.70 -31.99
CA PHE A 313 -38.00 52.37 -33.40
C PHE A 313 -39.26 51.52 -33.55
N TYR A 314 -40.20 51.97 -34.39
CA TYR A 314 -41.46 51.26 -34.65
C TYR A 314 -41.67 51.04 -36.16
N GLY A 315 -42.39 49.98 -36.50
CA GLY A 315 -42.68 49.60 -37.89
C GLY A 315 -43.00 48.11 -38.04
N PRO A 316 -43.45 47.65 -39.22
CA PRO A 316 -43.78 46.25 -39.48
C PRO A 316 -42.62 45.27 -39.20
N PRO A 317 -42.89 44.00 -38.87
CA PRO A 317 -41.82 43.02 -38.63
C PRO A 317 -40.97 42.81 -39.90
N GLY A 318 -39.65 42.61 -39.72
CA GLY A 318 -38.70 42.40 -40.83
C GLY A 318 -38.02 43.66 -41.38
N THR A 319 -38.36 44.86 -40.92
CA THR A 319 -37.80 46.14 -41.42
C THR A 319 -36.46 46.57 -40.79
N GLY A 320 -35.71 45.66 -40.18
CA GLY A 320 -34.36 45.95 -39.69
C GLY A 320 -34.23 46.92 -38.49
N LYS A 321 -35.30 47.19 -37.72
CA LYS A 321 -35.28 48.16 -36.59
C LYS A 321 -34.23 47.91 -35.51
N THR A 322 -33.81 46.67 -35.32
CA THR A 322 -32.78 46.28 -34.35
C THR A 322 -31.36 46.37 -34.91
N MET A 323 -31.24 46.49 -36.23
CA MET A 323 -29.96 46.61 -36.93
C MET A 323 -29.47 48.05 -36.99
N VAL A 324 -30.40 49.00 -36.87
CA VAL A 324 -30.18 50.45 -36.75
C VAL A 324 -29.94 50.83 -35.30
#